data_AF-A0A6F9BWJ9-F1
#
_entry.id   AF-A0A6F9BWJ9-F1
#
_cell.length_a   1.000
_cell.length_b   1.000
_cell.length_c   1.000
_cell.angle_alpha   90.00
_cell.angle_beta   90.00
_cell.angle_gamma   90.00
#
_symmetry.space_group_name_H-M   'P 1'
#
loop_
_entity.id
_entity.type
_entity.pdbx_description
1 polymer ?
#
loop_
_entity_poly.entity_id
_entity_poly.type
_entity_poly.pdbx_seq_one_letter_code
_entity_poly.pdbx_strand_id
1 'polypeptide(L)' 'TDAALMYDAVHVVAVTVQQSQQITVSSLQCNRHKPWRFGARFISLIKEAHWDGLTGRILFNKTNGLRTDFDLD' A
#
# COMPACT_ATOMS: atom_id res chain seq x y z
N THR A 1 3.09 -0.29 19.53
CA THR A 1 2.30 -0.64 18.33
C THR A 1 2.88 -0.01 17.07
N ASP A 2 3.38 1.23 17.10
CA ASP A 2 3.93 1.94 15.93
C ASP A 2 4.98 1.16 15.12
N ALA A 3 5.94 0.51 15.79
CA ALA A 3 6.95 -0.30 15.11
C ALA A 3 6.36 -1.52 14.38
N ALA A 4 5.32 -2.14 14.96
CA ALA A 4 4.62 -3.27 14.33
C ALA A 4 3.79 -2.80 13.13
N LEU A 5 3.12 -1.64 13.23
CA LEU A 5 2.43 -1.02 12.10
C LEU A 5 3.40 -0.69 10.95
N MET A 6 4.60 -0.18 11.27
CA MET A 6 5.62 0.09 10.26
C MET A 6 6.14 -1.18 9.61
N TYR A 7 6.40 -2.24 10.40
CA TYR A 7 6.80 -3.55 9.89
C TYR A 7 5.79 -4.07 8.87
N ASP A 8 4.52 -4.03 9.22
CA ASP A 8 3.43 -4.47 8.36
C ASP A 8 3.30 -3.59 7.10
N ALA A 9 3.44 -2.27 7.23
CA ALA A 9 3.40 -1.36 6.09
C ALA A 9 4.50 -1.68 5.05
N VAL A 10 5.71 -2.00 5.49
CA VAL A 10 6.78 -2.45 4.58
C VAL A 10 6.39 -3.71 3.83
N HIS A 11 5.79 -4.69 4.52
CA HIS A 11 5.39 -5.96 3.90
C HIS A 11 4.24 -5.80 2.91
N VAL A 12 3.23 -4.98 3.23
CA VAL A 12 2.13 -4.65 2.30
C VAL A 12 2.67 -4.03 1.01
N VAL A 13 3.62 -3.11 1.10
CA VAL A 13 4.23 -2.51 -0.11
C VAL A 13 5.10 -3.55 -0.84
N ALA A 14 5.88 -4.35 -0.13
CA ALA A 14 6.75 -5.37 -0.74
C ALA A 14 5.96 -6.43 -1.53
N VAL A 15 4.90 -6.99 -0.94
CA VAL A 15 4.04 -7.97 -1.64
C VAL A 15 3.36 -7.32 -2.85
N THR A 16 2.96 -6.06 -2.74
CA THR A 16 2.37 -5.30 -3.85
C THR A 16 3.37 -5.11 -5.00
N VAL A 17 4.63 -4.78 -4.70
CA VAL A 17 5.69 -4.68 -5.72
C VAL A 17 5.90 -6.03 -6.40
N GLN A 18 5.95 -7.12 -5.64
CA GLN A 18 6.14 -8.47 -6.20
C GLN A 18 4.99 -8.90 -7.12
N GLN A 19 3.76 -8.50 -6.82
CA GLN A 19 2.58 -8.78 -7.65
C GLN A 19 2.42 -7.82 -8.83
N SER A 20 3.08 -6.66 -8.80
CA SER A 20 3.00 -5.68 -9.86
C SER A 20 3.75 -6.15 -11.13
N GLN A 21 3.17 -5.86 -12.30
CA GLN A 21 3.92 -5.90 -13.55
C GLN A 21 5.02 -4.83 -13.52
N GLN A 22 6.04 -4.95 -14.38
CA GLN A 22 7.19 -4.03 -14.43
C GLN A 22 6.76 -2.55 -14.32
N ILE A 23 7.13 -1.92 -13.21
CA ILE A 23 6.93 -0.50 -12.93
C ILE A 23 8.27 0.24 -13.09
N THR A 24 8.22 1.53 -13.42
CA THR A 24 9.40 2.40 -13.36
C THR A 24 9.21 3.48 -12.31
N VAL A 25 10.24 3.73 -11.50
CA VAL A 25 10.25 4.84 -10.54
C VAL A 25 10.68 6.12 -11.25
N SER A 26 10.23 7.29 -10.78
CA SER A 26 10.58 8.58 -11.38
C SER A 26 10.76 9.63 -10.29
N SER A 27 11.77 10.49 -10.44
CA SER A 27 11.90 11.68 -9.60
C SER A 27 10.80 12.69 -9.95
N LEU A 28 10.11 13.21 -8.93
CA LEU A 28 9.01 14.16 -9.06
C LEU A 28 9.41 15.53 -8.53
N GLN A 29 8.69 16.58 -8.94
CA GLN A 29 8.91 17.95 -8.48
C GLN A 29 7.61 18.52 -7.93
N CYS A 30 7.64 19.12 -6.74
CA CYS A 30 6.45 19.66 -6.07
C CYS A 30 5.79 20.82 -6.85
N ASN A 31 6.58 21.60 -7.61
CA ASN A 31 6.09 22.71 -8.42
C ASN A 31 5.58 22.29 -9.81
N ARG A 32 5.62 21.00 -10.14
CA ARG A 32 5.16 20.46 -11.43
C ARG A 32 3.97 19.53 -11.18
N HIS A 33 2.92 19.70 -11.98
CA HIS A 33 1.73 18.85 -11.91
C HIS A 33 1.91 17.57 -12.74
N LYS A 34 3.05 16.87 -12.59
CA LYS A 34 3.33 15.60 -13.28
C LYS A 34 3.39 14.47 -12.26
N PRO A 35 2.30 13.71 -12.05
CA PRO A 35 2.28 12.61 -11.10
C PRO A 35 3.07 11.41 -11.64
N TRP A 36 3.35 10.46 -10.76
CA TRP A 36 3.92 9.18 -11.16
C TRP A 36 2.93 8.39 -12.03
N ARG A 37 3.33 8.04 -13.26
CA ARG A 37 2.49 7.38 -14.28
C ARG A 37 1.78 6.13 -13.74
N PHE A 38 2.46 5.33 -12.91
CA PHE A 38 1.93 4.06 -12.41
C PHE A 38 1.20 4.20 -11.07
N GLY A 39 1.16 5.39 -10.46
CA GLY A 39 0.63 5.59 -9.10
C GLY A 39 -0.81 5.13 -8.93
N ALA A 40 -1.70 5.47 -9.87
CA ALA A 40 -3.11 5.08 -9.81
C ALA A 40 -3.32 3.55 -9.90
N ARG A 41 -2.51 2.86 -10.69
CA ARG A 41 -2.55 1.39 -10.78
C ARG A 41 -1.94 0.76 -9.52
N PHE A 42 -0.81 1.30 -9.06
CA PHE A 42 -0.10 0.78 -7.91
C PHE A 42 -0.94 0.89 -6.63
N ILE A 43 -1.64 2.01 -6.42
CA ILE A 43 -2.55 2.14 -5.26
C ILE A 43 -3.74 1.17 -5.34
N SER A 44 -4.22 0.83 -6.54
CA SER A 44 -5.24 -0.22 -6.70
C SER A 44 -4.72 -1.58 -6.23
N LEU A 45 -3.46 -1.92 -6.53
CA LEU A 45 -2.85 -3.15 -6.06
C LEU A 45 -2.64 -3.15 -4.54
N ILE A 46 -2.24 -2.02 -3.95
CA ILE A 46 -2.16 -1.89 -2.48
C ILE A 46 -3.54 -2.17 -1.85
N LYS A 47 -4.63 -1.64 -2.42
CA LYS A 47 -5.99 -1.88 -1.93
C LYS A 47 -6.45 -3.34 -2.08
N GLU A 48 -5.79 -4.12 -2.94
CA GLU A 48 -6.03 -5.54 -3.15
C GLU A 48 -5.03 -6.43 -2.39
N ALA A 49 -4.06 -5.83 -1.68
CA ALA A 49 -3.07 -6.57 -0.92
C ALA A 49 -3.74 -7.30 0.26
N HIS A 50 -3.29 -8.53 0.47
CA HIS A 50 -3.67 -9.36 1.61
C HIS A 50 -2.39 -9.70 2.37
N TRP A 51 -2.35 -9.38 3.66
CA TRP A 51 -1.20 -9.65 4.51
C TRP A 51 -1.66 -10.00 5.93
N ASP A 52 -1.20 -11.14 6.46
CA ASP A 52 -1.39 -11.50 7.86
C ASP A 52 -0.12 -11.07 8.63
N GLY A 53 -0.20 -9.91 9.28
CA GLY A 53 0.92 -9.21 9.88
C GLY A 53 1.00 -9.26 11.40
N LEU A 54 1.96 -8.51 11.97
CA LEU A 54 2.14 -8.39 13.41
C LEU A 54 0.95 -7.69 14.10
N THR A 55 0.24 -6.85 13.37
CA THR A 55 -0.98 -6.17 13.83
C THR A 55 -2.25 -6.90 13.41
N GLY A 56 -2.16 -8.19 13.10
CA GLY A 56 -3.26 -9.01 12.61
C GLY A 56 -3.45 -8.92 11.11
N ARG A 57 -4.64 -9.32 10.65
CA ARG A 57 -4.97 -9.34 9.22
C ARG A 57 -5.09 -7.91 8.67
N ILE A 58 -4.50 -7.68 7.51
CA ILE A 58 -4.53 -6.41 6.80
C ILE A 58 -5.29 -6.58 5.50
N LEU A 59 -6.49 -6.00 5.49
CA LEU A 59 -7.36 -5.86 4.34
C LEU A 59 -7.73 -4.40 4.18
N PHE A 60 -7.87 -3.94 2.95
CA PHE A 60 -8.31 -2.59 2.65
C PHE A 60 -9.68 -2.61 1.98
N ASN A 61 -10.51 -1.64 2.34
CA ASN A 61 -11.71 -1.35 1.59
C ASN A 61 -11.34 -0.87 0.18
N LYS A 62 -11.84 -1.55 -0.84
CA LYS A 62 -11.49 -1.27 -2.24
C LYS A 62 -11.89 0.13 -2.71
N THR A 63 -12.93 0.71 -2.11
CA THR A 63 -13.43 2.04 -2.45
C THR A 63 -12.56 3.12 -1.81
N ASN A 64 -12.50 3.16 -0.48
CA ASN A 64 -11.86 4.27 0.26
C ASN A 64 -10.39 4.01 0.66
N GLY A 65 -9.91 2.77 0.56
CA GLY A 65 -8.53 2.39 0.91
C GLY A 65 -8.22 2.35 2.40
N LEU A 66 -9.23 2.44 3.27
CA LEU A 66 -9.05 2.30 4.70
C LEU A 66 -8.92 0.83 5.09
N ARG A 67 -8.10 0.55 6.09
CA ARG A 67 -8.01 -0.79 6.67
C ARG A 67 -9.38 -1.21 7.21
N THR A 68 -9.76 -2.46 6.99
CA THR A 68 -11.01 -3.07 7.48
C THR A 68 -10.69 -4.33 8.26
N ASP A 69 -11.68 -4.87 8.99
CA ASP A 69 -11.57 -6.14 9.70
C ASP A 69 -10.44 -6.13 10.75
N PHE A 70 -10.47 -5.11 11.62
CA PHE A 70 -9.52 -4.95 12.72
C PHE A 70 -10.24 -4.41 13.96
N ASP A 71 -9.75 -4.80 15.13
CA ASP A 71 -10.23 -4.28 16.40
C ASP A 71 -9.40 -3.06 16.82
N LEU A 72 -10.10 -2.05 17.32
CA LEU A 72 -9.51 -0.91 18.01
C LEU A 72 -9.67 -1.19 19.50
N ASP A 73 -8.64 -1.73 20.13
CA ASP A 73 -8.54 -1.78 21.60
C ASP A 73 -8.65 -0.36 22.20
#